data_AF-A0A2V8E215-F1
#
_entry.id   AF-A0A2V8E215-F1
#
_cell.length_a   1.000
_cell.length_b   1.000
_cell.length_c   1.000
_cell.angle_alpha   90.00
_cell.angle_beta   90.00
_cell.angle_gamma   90.00
#
_symmetry.space_group_name_H-M   'P 1'
#
loop_
_entity.id
_entity.type
_entity.pdbx_description
1 polymer ?
#
loop_
_entity_poly.entity_id
_entity_poly.type
_entity_poly.pdbx_seq_one_letter_code
_entity_poly.pdbx_strand_id
1 'polypeptide(L)'
;MWSRTTIHSPQCSRPRSSSSCSACPGASIRPASRPATPQPTSPCRRSGQGAPDSRRRRRALSRPTSAATAIFSARRGPVRPSLGARSAAWFGQRASPAGARHRESGGGTGPRPRRGQAARRQDSQGRMIMPRNQQSAGVGIDGFTLIELLISTFVFLVLMAAAFHVVAPNERAIGAEAETSDLQQRLRVAIDSLSTDLLMAGGGASRGARAGSLSYSFASILPYRHGLRNTDTPGSYKADTITIVYATGGAQTTIGESVAARSGNVLVAAGAGCPVNDPACGFNVGMTAVIFDDTGAFDVFTVTDVQGAQLGLQHNLADDPHTYPVGSVIVEAASRTYYLKADVATDTFQLIRYDGGRGADVPVVDHLVGLTFEYFGEPLPPQMRLALSNPVGPWTTYGPKPPPAAVATSAYPPGENCAFALDATSTPVPRMSTWAAGPTLVRMAPALLSDGPWCPDPTSPNRYDADLLRIRKVVVTVRAEAALASLRGPAGSLFTHGGTSGGGGRLVPDQEVRVQISPRNLNLGR
;
A
#
# COMPACT_ATOMS: atom_id res chain seq x y z
N MET A 1 40.55 41.38 30.22
CA MET A 1 40.86 41.85 28.85
C MET A 1 39.53 42.06 28.13
N TRP A 2 38.86 43.21 28.32
CA TRP A 2 38.86 44.41 27.42
C TRP A 2 38.38 44.10 25.99
N SER A 3 37.47 44.80 25.30
CA SER A 3 36.43 45.84 25.48
C SER A 3 35.76 45.95 24.08
N ARG A 4 34.45 45.82 23.90
CA ARG A 4 33.40 46.86 23.71
C ARG A 4 33.64 47.99 22.66
N THR A 5 32.60 48.21 21.83
CA THR A 5 32.13 49.48 21.16
C THR A 5 32.81 49.85 19.80
N THR A 6 32.21 50.39 18.71
CA THR A 6 31.00 51.24 18.52
C THR A 6 30.53 51.35 17.05
N ILE A 7 29.24 51.70 16.91
CA ILE A 7 28.37 52.25 15.83
C ILE A 7 28.96 53.41 14.99
N HIS A 8 28.57 53.55 13.70
CA HIS A 8 28.18 54.83 13.04
C HIS A 8 27.54 54.67 11.63
N SER A 9 26.31 55.18 11.51
CA SER A 9 25.67 55.86 10.36
C SER A 9 25.44 57.33 10.82
N PRO A 10 25.08 58.38 10.01
CA PRO A 10 24.25 58.34 8.80
C PRO A 10 24.41 59.50 7.75
N GLN A 11 23.45 59.54 6.80
CA GLN A 11 22.77 60.72 6.18
C GLN A 11 23.19 61.37 4.84
N CYS A 12 22.19 61.36 3.93
CA CYS A 12 21.59 62.44 3.12
C CYS A 12 22.37 63.25 2.06
N SER A 13 21.85 63.25 0.82
CA SER A 13 21.42 64.47 0.11
C SER A 13 20.64 64.19 -1.20
N ARG A 14 19.41 64.73 -1.26
CA ARG A 14 18.66 65.24 -2.44
C ARG A 14 18.88 66.78 -2.46
N PRO A 15 18.53 67.61 -3.49
CA PRO A 15 17.23 67.61 -4.20
C PRO A 15 17.13 68.28 -5.62
N ARG A 16 15.87 68.43 -6.09
CA ARG A 16 15.26 69.40 -7.06
C ARG A 16 15.33 69.11 -8.57
N SER A 17 14.36 69.45 -9.43
CA SER A 17 12.94 69.90 -9.36
C SER A 17 12.43 70.21 -10.80
N SER A 18 11.10 70.40 -10.95
CA SER A 18 10.36 71.13 -12.03
C SER A 18 9.90 70.27 -13.24
N SER A 19 8.59 69.97 -13.42
CA SER A 19 7.40 70.78 -13.84
C SER A 19 7.15 70.59 -15.35
N SER A 20 5.97 70.53 -15.98
CA SER A 20 4.52 70.56 -15.66
C SER A 20 3.76 70.59 -17.02
N CYS A 21 2.43 70.40 -16.99
CA CYS A 21 1.41 70.79 -18.02
C CYS A 21 1.19 69.82 -19.22
N SER A 22 0.07 69.09 -19.37
CA SER A 22 -1.38 69.40 -19.49
C SER A 22 -1.91 69.44 -20.94
N ALA A 23 -2.95 68.62 -21.22
CA ALA A 23 -4.22 68.95 -21.91
C ALA A 23 -4.77 67.84 -22.85
N CYS A 24 -6.06 67.51 -22.65
CA CYS A 24 -6.96 66.63 -23.42
C CYS A 24 -7.63 67.41 -24.61
N PRO A 25 -8.81 67.01 -25.14
CA PRO A 25 -9.13 65.94 -26.12
C PRO A 25 -9.94 66.47 -27.34
N GLY A 26 -10.35 65.61 -28.30
CA GLY A 26 -11.53 65.93 -29.13
C GLY A 26 -11.78 65.17 -30.45
N ALA A 27 -13.04 64.76 -30.60
CA ALA A 27 -13.85 64.67 -31.83
C ALA A 27 -13.90 63.38 -32.70
N SER A 28 -14.87 62.51 -32.36
CA SER A 28 -16.03 62.05 -33.18
C SER A 28 -16.06 62.33 -34.70
N ILE A 29 -16.38 61.31 -35.51
CA ILE A 29 -17.50 61.25 -36.50
C ILE A 29 -17.67 59.79 -37.03
N ARG A 30 -18.91 59.29 -37.07
CA ARG A 30 -19.45 58.04 -37.69
C ARG A 30 -19.94 58.35 -39.14
N PRO A 31 -20.61 57.45 -39.91
CA PRO A 31 -20.50 55.98 -40.14
C PRO A 31 -20.57 55.61 -41.66
N ALA A 32 -20.42 54.34 -42.05
CA ALA A 32 -21.23 53.70 -43.13
C ALA A 32 -20.91 52.20 -43.39
N SER A 33 -21.98 51.45 -43.67
CA SER A 33 -22.13 50.25 -44.52
C SER A 33 -21.45 48.90 -44.17
N ARG A 34 -22.28 48.00 -43.62
CA ARG A 34 -22.43 46.55 -43.96
C ARG A 34 -23.06 46.38 -45.37
N PRO A 35 -23.29 45.17 -45.96
CA PRO A 35 -23.11 43.78 -45.47
C PRO A 35 -22.49 42.77 -46.50
N ALA A 36 -22.12 41.57 -46.05
CA ALA A 36 -22.31 40.34 -46.85
C ALA A 36 -22.22 39.08 -45.96
N THR A 37 -23.34 38.36 -45.90
CA THR A 37 -23.53 37.01 -45.36
C THR A 37 -23.15 35.99 -46.45
N PRO A 38 -22.77 34.75 -46.08
CA PRO A 38 -23.43 33.63 -46.75
C PRO A 38 -23.87 32.53 -45.77
N GLN A 39 -25.09 32.06 -45.99
CA GLN A 39 -25.69 30.88 -45.37
C GLN A 39 -25.50 29.63 -46.26
N PRO A 40 -25.75 28.41 -45.73
CA PRO A 40 -25.21 27.15 -46.23
C PRO A 40 -26.13 26.47 -47.26
N THR A 41 -25.56 25.58 -48.08
CA THR A 41 -26.33 24.63 -48.89
C THR A 41 -25.82 23.20 -48.66
N SER A 42 -26.78 22.32 -48.38
CA SER A 42 -26.72 20.86 -48.40
C SER A 42 -28.01 20.37 -49.08
N PRO A 43 -28.21 19.07 -49.35
CA PRO A 43 -27.50 18.21 -50.29
C PRO A 43 -28.47 17.66 -51.36
N CYS A 44 -27.96 17.18 -52.49
CA CYS A 44 -28.75 16.40 -53.45
C CYS A 44 -28.26 14.95 -53.55
N ARG A 45 -29.26 14.10 -53.77
CA ARG A 45 -29.30 12.65 -53.62
C ARG A 45 -29.29 12.00 -55.00
N ARG A 46 -28.83 10.74 -55.03
CA ARG A 46 -29.26 9.58 -55.85
C ARG A 46 -28.44 9.14 -57.08
N SER A 47 -28.19 7.82 -57.04
CA SER A 47 -28.14 6.78 -58.09
C SER A 47 -26.97 6.80 -59.08
N GLY A 48 -26.27 5.70 -59.37
CA GLY A 48 -26.43 4.31 -58.97
C GLY A 48 -25.59 3.39 -59.89
N GLN A 49 -25.67 2.07 -59.59
CA GLN A 49 -25.32 0.91 -60.43
C GLN A 49 -23.87 0.43 -60.46
N GLY A 50 -23.71 -0.89 -60.20
CA GLY A 50 -22.49 -1.65 -60.51
C GLY A 50 -22.21 -2.86 -59.61
N ALA A 51 -23.11 -3.84 -59.54
CA ALA A 51 -22.75 -5.23 -59.17
C ALA A 51 -22.24 -5.97 -60.45
N PRO A 52 -21.42 -7.03 -60.36
CA PRO A 52 -21.89 -8.39 -60.01
C PRO A 52 -20.93 -9.16 -59.07
N ASP A 53 -21.41 -9.96 -58.11
CA ASP A 53 -21.76 -11.39 -58.17
C ASP A 53 -20.67 -12.32 -58.74
N SER A 54 -20.02 -13.10 -57.86
CA SER A 54 -19.48 -14.42 -58.20
C SER A 54 -19.45 -15.37 -56.99
N ARG A 55 -20.43 -16.27 -57.02
CA ARG A 55 -20.65 -17.53 -56.29
C ARG A 55 -19.42 -18.41 -55.98
N ARG A 56 -19.57 -19.09 -54.82
CA ARG A 56 -19.26 -20.52 -54.50
C ARG A 56 -17.85 -21.06 -54.80
N ARG A 57 -17.24 -21.63 -53.75
CA ARG A 57 -16.84 -23.07 -53.72
C ARG A 57 -16.57 -23.58 -52.30
N ARG A 58 -17.20 -24.70 -51.97
CA ARG A 58 -16.88 -25.62 -50.87
C ARG A 58 -15.71 -26.53 -51.27
N ARG A 59 -14.84 -26.90 -50.31
CA ARG A 59 -14.08 -28.16 -50.13
C ARG A 59 -13.15 -27.93 -48.93
N ALA A 60 -13.25 -28.58 -47.76
CA ALA A 60 -13.13 -30.01 -47.41
C ALA A 60 -11.71 -30.58 -47.59
N LEU A 61 -11.22 -31.21 -46.50
CA LEU A 61 -10.00 -32.04 -46.33
C LEU A 61 -8.71 -31.21 -46.15
N SER A 62 -7.78 -31.50 -45.24
CA SER A 62 -7.34 -32.78 -44.66
C SER A 62 -6.46 -32.58 -43.41
N ARG A 63 -6.53 -33.53 -42.48
CA ARG A 63 -5.53 -33.82 -41.42
C ARG A 63 -4.16 -34.18 -42.03
N PRO A 64 -3.09 -34.12 -41.23
CA PRO A 64 -2.45 -35.39 -40.86
C PRO A 64 -2.07 -35.52 -39.37
N THR A 65 -2.54 -36.63 -38.79
CA THR A 65 -1.84 -37.57 -37.88
C THR A 65 -0.48 -38.00 -38.46
N SER A 66 0.61 -38.38 -37.79
CA SER A 66 0.98 -38.77 -36.42
C SER A 66 2.52 -38.91 -36.42
N ALA A 67 3.21 -38.75 -35.30
CA ALA A 67 4.31 -39.66 -34.92
C ALA A 67 4.67 -39.46 -33.44
N ALA A 68 4.44 -40.50 -32.67
CA ALA A 68 4.81 -40.65 -31.28
C ALA A 68 6.26 -41.14 -31.16
N THR A 69 6.95 -40.73 -30.12
CA THR A 69 7.94 -41.61 -29.46
C THR A 69 7.84 -41.37 -27.96
N ALA A 70 7.55 -42.45 -27.24
CA ALA A 70 7.37 -42.48 -25.80
C ALA A 70 8.63 -43.06 -25.13
N ILE A 71 8.60 -42.97 -23.78
CA ILE A 71 9.34 -43.75 -22.77
C ILE A 71 10.53 -43.00 -22.14
N PHE A 72 10.31 -42.40 -20.96
CA PHE A 72 10.69 -43.04 -19.69
C PHE A 72 9.94 -42.42 -18.50
N SER A 73 9.49 -43.32 -17.63
CA SER A 73 8.67 -43.12 -16.44
C SER A 73 9.46 -42.63 -15.23
N ALA A 74 8.89 -41.72 -14.44
CA ALA A 74 9.10 -41.68 -12.99
C ALA A 74 7.86 -41.13 -12.27
N ARG A 75 7.22 -42.02 -11.50
CA ARG A 75 6.13 -41.76 -10.56
C ARG A 75 6.56 -40.77 -9.47
N ARG A 76 5.70 -39.80 -9.15
CA ARG A 76 5.36 -39.36 -7.77
C ARG A 76 4.06 -38.56 -7.83
N GLY A 77 3.09 -38.94 -6.98
CA GLY A 77 1.68 -38.57 -7.11
C GLY A 77 1.32 -37.15 -6.65
N PRO A 78 0.13 -36.65 -7.03
CA PRO A 78 -0.37 -35.37 -6.55
C PRO A 78 -1.21 -35.55 -5.27
N VAL A 79 -0.79 -34.90 -4.20
CA VAL A 79 -1.62 -34.60 -3.02
C VAL A 79 -2.58 -33.47 -3.40
N ARG A 80 -3.89 -33.73 -3.34
CA ARG A 80 -4.95 -32.72 -3.49
C ARG A 80 -5.07 -31.92 -2.19
N PRO A 81 -5.09 -30.57 -2.21
CA PRO A 81 -5.78 -29.80 -1.19
C PRO A 81 -7.21 -29.48 -1.62
N SER A 82 -8.12 -29.67 -0.69
CA SER A 82 -9.56 -29.39 -0.78
C SER A 82 -9.86 -27.91 -0.96
N LEU A 83 -10.69 -27.60 -1.96
CA LEU A 83 -11.39 -26.32 -2.13
C LEU A 83 -12.38 -26.11 -0.99
N GLY A 84 -12.07 -25.16 -0.11
CA GLY A 84 -13.01 -24.56 0.84
C GLY A 84 -13.30 -23.12 0.43
N ALA A 85 -14.31 -22.93 -0.42
CA ALA A 85 -14.89 -21.61 -0.65
C ALA A 85 -15.87 -21.30 0.49
N ARG A 86 -15.54 -20.31 1.34
CA ARG A 86 -16.55 -19.57 2.11
C ARG A 86 -16.16 -18.10 2.24
N SER A 87 -17.06 -17.30 1.71
CA SER A 87 -17.20 -15.85 1.76
C SER A 87 -17.18 -15.33 3.19
N ALA A 88 -16.50 -14.21 3.43
CA ALA A 88 -16.68 -13.39 4.62
C ALA A 88 -16.80 -11.93 4.20
N ALA A 89 -18.05 -11.50 3.96
CA ALA A 89 -18.46 -10.16 4.35
C ALA A 89 -18.53 -10.15 5.88
N TRP A 90 -17.97 -9.13 6.54
CA TRP A 90 -18.46 -8.56 7.80
C TRP A 90 -17.55 -7.41 8.22
N PHE A 91 -17.98 -6.19 7.90
CA PHE A 91 -17.61 -4.98 8.64
C PHE A 91 -18.57 -4.83 9.82
N GLY A 92 -18.09 -4.35 10.97
CA GLY A 92 -18.94 -3.57 11.87
C GLY A 92 -18.82 -3.83 13.37
N GLN A 93 -17.92 -3.06 13.99
CA GLN A 93 -18.16 -2.25 15.20
C GLN A 93 -18.45 -2.96 16.55
N ARG A 94 -17.51 -2.80 17.49
CA ARG A 94 -17.83 -2.62 18.92
C ARG A 94 -16.99 -1.50 19.51
N ALA A 95 -17.66 -0.40 19.83
CA ALA A 95 -17.21 0.58 20.81
C ALA A 95 -17.90 0.24 22.14
N SER A 96 -17.12 0.15 23.21
CA SER A 96 -17.62 0.17 24.60
C SER A 96 -18.17 1.57 24.94
N PRO A 97 -19.02 1.70 25.97
CA PRO A 97 -18.44 2.06 27.27
C PRO A 97 -19.15 1.44 28.50
N ALA A 98 -18.54 1.74 29.64
CA ALA A 98 -18.73 1.20 30.97
C ALA A 98 -20.00 1.69 31.71
N GLY A 99 -20.43 0.84 32.67
CA GLY A 99 -20.81 1.23 34.02
C GLY A 99 -22.21 1.81 34.26
N ALA A 100 -23.05 1.09 35.04
CA ALA A 100 -23.81 1.64 36.16
C ALA A 100 -24.66 0.55 36.83
N ARG A 101 -24.89 0.75 38.13
CA ARG A 101 -25.49 -0.15 39.11
C ARG A 101 -27.03 -0.12 39.09
N HIS A 102 -27.58 -1.08 39.83
CA HIS A 102 -28.79 -1.01 40.68
C HIS A 102 -30.18 -1.38 40.12
N ARG A 103 -30.67 -2.50 40.68
CA ARG A 103 -31.86 -2.67 41.56
C ARG A 103 -33.26 -2.76 40.93
N GLU A 104 -34.05 -3.62 41.60
CA GLU A 104 -35.52 -3.77 41.58
C GLU A 104 -36.11 -4.48 40.36
N SER A 105 -37.22 -5.22 40.43
CA SER A 105 -38.10 -5.76 41.48
C SER A 105 -39.22 -6.48 40.72
N GLY A 106 -39.75 -7.59 41.27
CA GLY A 106 -41.18 -7.92 41.12
C GLY A 106 -41.64 -8.82 39.95
N GLY A 107 -41.99 -10.07 40.31
CA GLY A 107 -43.39 -10.52 40.35
C GLY A 107 -44.07 -11.05 39.06
N GLY A 108 -44.61 -12.27 39.14
CA GLY A 108 -45.72 -12.77 38.30
C GLY A 108 -45.51 -14.20 37.76
N THR A 109 -45.93 -15.26 38.47
CA THR A 109 -47.20 -16.04 38.33
C THR A 109 -47.16 -17.19 37.29
N GLY A 110 -47.44 -18.42 37.76
CA GLY A 110 -47.35 -19.73 37.05
C GLY A 110 -48.52 -20.05 36.07
N PRO A 111 -48.86 -21.33 35.72
CA PRO A 111 -48.56 -22.63 36.37
C PRO A 111 -48.10 -23.83 35.46
N ARG A 112 -47.83 -24.96 36.13
CA ARG A 112 -47.36 -26.36 35.81
C ARG A 112 -48.15 -27.15 34.70
N PRO A 113 -47.82 -28.43 34.28
CA PRO A 113 -46.98 -29.48 34.93
C PRO A 113 -46.16 -30.53 34.06
N ARG A 114 -45.36 -31.35 34.80
CA ARG A 114 -44.89 -32.76 34.59
C ARG A 114 -43.75 -32.98 33.55
N ARG A 115 -42.71 -33.80 33.75
CA ARG A 115 -42.59 -35.12 34.45
C ARG A 115 -41.10 -35.53 34.59
N GLY A 116 -40.72 -36.10 35.75
CA GLY A 116 -39.57 -37.02 35.98
C GLY A 116 -38.15 -36.40 36.00
N GLN A 117 -37.21 -36.74 36.88
CA GLN A 117 -37.05 -37.80 37.86
C GLN A 117 -36.09 -37.34 39.00
N ALA A 118 -36.43 -37.79 40.22
CA ALA A 118 -35.64 -38.00 41.45
C ALA A 118 -34.32 -37.21 41.67
N ALA A 119 -34.24 -36.24 42.60
CA ALA A 119 -34.14 -36.40 44.07
C ALA A 119 -32.83 -37.09 44.51
N ARG A 120 -31.77 -36.33 44.84
CA ARG A 120 -31.42 -35.68 46.13
C ARG A 120 -31.06 -36.63 47.28
N ARG A 121 -29.84 -36.36 47.79
CA ARG A 121 -29.39 -36.39 49.19
C ARG A 121 -30.49 -36.58 50.24
N GLN A 122 -30.20 -37.42 51.24
CA GLN A 122 -30.28 -36.99 52.64
C GLN A 122 -29.47 -37.91 53.56
N ASP A 123 -28.57 -37.25 54.30
CA ASP A 123 -28.29 -37.33 55.73
C ASP A 123 -28.78 -38.54 56.56
N SER A 124 -27.81 -39.01 57.36
CA SER A 124 -27.89 -39.34 58.78
C SER A 124 -29.03 -40.24 59.30
N GLN A 125 -28.66 -41.45 59.76
CA GLN A 125 -28.49 -41.78 61.18
C GLN A 125 -28.43 -43.30 61.39
N GLY A 126 -27.48 -43.71 62.24
CA GLY A 126 -27.64 -44.79 63.23
C GLY A 126 -28.06 -46.17 62.76
N ARG A 127 -27.09 -47.07 62.56
CA ARG A 127 -27.25 -48.44 63.08
C ARG A 127 -25.92 -49.12 63.35
N MET A 128 -25.79 -49.56 64.59
CA MET A 128 -24.75 -50.43 65.11
C MET A 128 -24.61 -51.69 64.25
N ILE A 129 -23.45 -51.87 63.62
CA ILE A 129 -22.96 -53.17 63.18
C ILE A 129 -21.59 -53.33 63.80
N MET A 130 -21.50 -54.29 64.72
CA MET A 130 -20.26 -54.74 65.32
C MET A 130 -19.29 -55.19 64.23
N PRO A 131 -18.05 -54.67 64.18
CA PRO A 131 -17.02 -55.28 63.39
C PRO A 131 -16.57 -56.57 64.07
N ARG A 132 -16.72 -57.64 63.31
CA ARG A 132 -16.12 -58.95 63.53
C ARG A 132 -14.60 -58.79 63.63
N ASN A 133 -14.01 -59.35 64.68
CA ASN A 133 -12.57 -59.54 64.86
C ASN A 133 -11.90 -60.00 63.55
N GLN A 134 -11.30 -59.06 62.82
CA GLN A 134 -10.18 -59.35 61.94
C GLN A 134 -8.98 -58.67 62.54
N GLN A 135 -8.06 -59.52 62.95
CA GLN A 135 -6.75 -59.23 63.50
C GLN A 135 -6.11 -58.05 62.77
N SER A 136 -6.12 -56.88 63.43
CA SER A 136 -5.12 -55.86 63.21
C SER A 136 -3.78 -56.52 63.55
N ALA A 137 -3.06 -56.98 62.54
CA ALA A 137 -1.61 -57.01 62.64
C ALA A 137 -1.23 -55.58 63.03
N GLY A 138 -0.86 -55.40 64.30
CA GLY A 138 -0.31 -54.15 64.77
C GLY A 138 0.87 -53.85 63.86
N VAL A 139 0.69 -52.88 62.96
CA VAL A 139 1.81 -52.15 62.40
C VAL A 139 2.38 -51.44 63.62
N GLY A 140 3.31 -52.12 64.29
CA GLY A 140 4.21 -51.48 65.23
C GLY A 140 4.76 -50.29 64.47
N ILE A 141 4.47 -49.09 64.97
CA ILE A 141 5.21 -47.92 64.55
C ILE A 141 6.57 -48.11 65.22
N ASP A 142 7.40 -48.96 64.62
CA ASP A 142 8.79 -49.06 64.97
C ASP A 142 9.39 -47.69 64.69
N GLY A 143 9.95 -47.08 65.73
CA GLY A 143 10.62 -45.79 65.59
C GLY A 143 11.71 -45.92 64.54
N PHE A 144 11.69 -45.03 63.54
CA PHE A 144 12.71 -45.01 62.50
C PHE A 144 14.10 -44.87 63.13
N THR A 145 15.00 -45.75 62.72
CA THR A 145 16.40 -45.62 63.14
C THR A 145 17.03 -44.40 62.43
N LEU A 146 17.98 -43.73 63.09
CA LEU A 146 18.66 -42.55 62.54
C LEU A 146 19.24 -42.82 61.13
N ILE A 147 19.72 -44.04 60.90
CA ILE A 147 20.33 -44.45 59.63
C ILE A 147 19.29 -44.59 58.51
N GLU A 148 18.08 -45.05 58.82
CA GLU A 148 16.96 -45.15 57.87
C GLU A 148 16.47 -43.78 57.42
N LEU A 149 16.43 -42.83 58.36
CA LEU A 149 16.07 -41.44 58.08
C LEU A 149 17.15 -40.78 57.20
N LEU A 150 18.43 -41.06 57.46
CA LEU A 150 19.55 -40.61 56.63
C LEU A 150 19.48 -41.17 55.19
N ILE A 151 19.27 -42.48 55.04
CA ILE A 151 19.15 -43.12 53.72
C ILE A 151 17.95 -42.59 52.96
N SER A 152 16.79 -42.46 53.62
CA SER A 152 15.57 -41.93 53.00
C SER A 152 15.75 -40.49 52.53
N THR A 153 16.38 -39.64 53.34
CA THR A 153 16.66 -38.25 52.98
C THR A 153 17.64 -38.17 51.81
N PHE A 154 18.68 -39.00 51.81
CA PHE A 154 19.65 -39.06 50.71
C PHE A 154 18.98 -39.48 49.39
N VAL A 155 18.17 -40.56 49.42
CA VAL A 155 17.45 -41.03 48.23
C VAL A 155 16.45 -39.96 47.74
N PHE A 156 15.73 -39.29 48.63
CA PHE A 156 14.83 -38.20 48.26
C PHE A 156 15.58 -37.03 47.60
N LEU A 157 16.73 -36.63 48.15
CA LEU A 157 17.56 -35.57 47.55
C LEU A 157 18.10 -35.96 46.17
N VAL A 158 18.54 -37.20 45.98
CA VAL A 158 19.00 -37.71 44.68
C VAL A 158 17.85 -37.74 43.67
N LEU A 159 16.67 -38.22 44.08
CA LEU A 159 15.47 -38.23 43.22
C LEU A 159 15.03 -36.82 42.85
N MET A 160 15.03 -35.88 43.80
CA MET A 160 14.72 -34.48 43.52
C MET A 160 15.76 -33.85 42.58
N ALA A 161 17.05 -34.10 42.80
CA ALA A 161 18.10 -33.63 41.90
C ALA A 161 17.93 -34.18 40.47
N ALA A 162 17.63 -35.47 40.33
CA ALA A 162 17.35 -36.09 39.03
C ALA A 162 16.10 -35.50 38.37
N ALA A 163 15.02 -35.27 39.14
CA ALA A 163 13.80 -34.64 38.65
C ALA A 163 14.06 -33.20 38.17
N PHE A 164 14.78 -32.38 38.94
CA PHE A 164 15.16 -31.03 38.53
C PHE A 164 16.06 -31.03 37.29
N HIS A 165 16.93 -32.02 37.15
CA HIS A 165 17.78 -32.17 35.98
C HIS A 165 16.99 -32.47 34.70
N VAL A 166 15.80 -33.07 34.82
CA VAL A 166 14.89 -33.34 33.70
C VAL A 166 13.90 -32.19 33.45
N VAL A 167 13.38 -31.57 34.51
CA VAL A 167 12.34 -30.53 34.39
C VAL A 167 12.92 -29.17 33.98
N ALA A 168 14.06 -28.75 34.54
CA ALA A 168 14.63 -27.44 34.27
C ALA A 168 15.02 -27.20 32.80
N PRO A 169 15.52 -28.19 32.03
CA PRO A 169 15.69 -28.06 30.57
C PRO A 169 14.37 -27.86 29.82
N ASN A 170 13.28 -28.52 30.25
CA ASN A 170 12.00 -28.47 29.54
C ASN A 170 11.35 -27.09 29.64
N GLU A 171 11.37 -26.44 30.81
CA GLU A 171 10.85 -25.07 30.94
C GLU A 171 11.60 -24.08 30.03
N ARG A 172 12.91 -24.29 29.83
CA ARG A 172 13.75 -23.45 28.98
C ARG A 172 13.48 -23.69 27.49
N ALA A 173 13.26 -24.95 27.10
CA ALA A 173 12.89 -25.32 25.75
C ALA A 173 11.52 -24.72 25.37
N ILE A 174 10.54 -24.76 26.27
CA ILE A 174 9.20 -24.18 26.04
C ILE A 174 9.27 -22.68 25.74
N GLY A 175 10.11 -21.94 26.47
CA GLY A 175 10.28 -20.49 26.22
C GLY A 175 10.87 -20.18 24.85
N ALA A 176 11.91 -20.92 24.45
CA ALA A 176 12.53 -20.77 23.13
C ALA A 176 11.57 -21.17 22.01
N GLU A 177 10.84 -22.28 22.17
CA GLU A 177 9.83 -22.74 21.21
C GLU A 177 8.69 -21.72 21.05
N ALA A 178 8.17 -21.20 22.16
CA ALA A 178 7.14 -20.16 22.13
C ALA A 178 7.60 -18.91 21.38
N GLU A 179 8.83 -18.46 21.61
CA GLU A 179 9.41 -17.31 20.92
C GLU A 179 9.71 -17.57 19.45
N THR A 180 10.13 -18.78 19.07
CA THR A 180 10.24 -19.13 17.65
C THR A 180 8.89 -19.09 16.93
N SER A 181 7.80 -19.52 17.59
CA SER A 181 6.45 -19.45 17.03
C SER A 181 5.98 -18.01 16.89
N ASP A 182 6.23 -17.17 17.91
CA ASP A 182 5.89 -15.76 17.88
C ASP A 182 6.63 -15.00 16.76
N LEU A 183 7.93 -15.27 16.58
CA LEU A 183 8.71 -14.72 15.46
C LEU A 183 8.11 -15.06 14.10
N GLN A 184 7.74 -16.32 13.90
CA GLN A 184 7.13 -16.78 12.66
C GLN A 184 5.77 -16.10 12.42
N GLN A 185 4.98 -15.91 13.48
CA GLN A 185 3.71 -15.20 13.39
C GLN A 185 3.90 -13.73 13.03
N ARG A 186 4.87 -13.04 13.65
CA ARG A 186 5.22 -11.65 13.34
C ARG A 186 5.69 -11.50 11.90
N LEU A 187 6.57 -12.38 11.42
CA LEU A 187 7.02 -12.40 10.03
C LEU A 187 5.84 -12.63 9.07
N ARG A 188 4.90 -13.53 9.41
CA ARG A 188 3.69 -13.73 8.61
C ARG A 188 2.85 -12.44 8.52
N VAL A 189 2.61 -11.75 9.64
CA VAL A 189 1.83 -10.51 9.65
C VAL A 189 2.51 -9.40 8.85
N ALA A 190 3.83 -9.26 8.96
CA ALA A 190 4.61 -8.28 8.20
C ALA A 190 4.47 -8.52 6.69
N ILE A 191 4.72 -9.77 6.25
CA ILE A 191 4.67 -10.13 4.84
C ILE A 191 3.25 -10.05 4.27
N ASP A 192 2.22 -10.48 5.01
CA ASP A 192 0.83 -10.42 4.55
C ASP A 192 0.36 -8.97 4.36
N SER A 193 0.70 -8.10 5.32
CA SER A 193 0.39 -6.66 5.25
C SER A 193 1.04 -6.00 4.03
N LEU A 194 2.35 -6.21 3.84
CA LEU A 194 3.10 -5.66 2.71
C LEU A 194 2.60 -6.23 1.36
N SER A 195 2.37 -7.55 1.30
CA SER A 195 1.95 -8.23 0.07
C SER A 195 0.57 -7.80 -0.39
N THR A 196 -0.37 -7.59 0.55
CA THR A 196 -1.74 -7.17 0.23
C THR A 196 -1.74 -5.84 -0.51
N ASP A 197 -1.04 -4.83 0.01
CA ASP A 197 -0.97 -3.51 -0.63
C ASP A 197 -0.11 -3.53 -1.90
N LEU A 198 1.03 -4.24 -1.91
CA LEU A 198 1.88 -4.36 -3.09
C LEU A 198 1.20 -5.05 -4.26
N LEU A 199 0.36 -6.06 -4.01
CA LEU A 199 -0.39 -6.73 -5.09
C LEU A 199 -1.38 -5.79 -5.79
N MET A 200 -1.91 -4.80 -5.05
CA MET A 200 -2.86 -3.81 -5.55
C MET A 200 -2.18 -2.61 -6.22
N ALA A 201 -0.89 -2.39 -5.96
CA ALA A 201 -0.12 -1.26 -6.49
C ALA A 201 -0.39 -0.99 -7.97
N GLY A 202 -0.67 0.28 -8.29
CA GLY A 202 -0.96 0.73 -9.65
C GLY A 202 -2.32 0.31 -10.22
N GLY A 203 -3.22 -0.23 -9.39
CA GLY A 203 -4.64 -0.33 -9.74
C GLY A 203 -5.20 1.06 -9.99
N GLY A 204 -5.89 1.29 -11.10
CA GLY A 204 -6.38 2.62 -11.48
C GLY A 204 -7.88 2.65 -11.75
N ALA A 205 -8.32 3.70 -12.44
CA ALA A 205 -9.73 3.89 -12.77
C ALA A 205 -10.26 2.69 -13.55
N SER A 206 -11.43 2.19 -13.16
CA SER A 206 -12.10 1.07 -13.85
C SER A 206 -13.02 1.56 -14.99
N ARG A 207 -13.30 2.87 -15.06
CA ARG A 207 -14.23 3.47 -16.03
C ARG A 207 -13.67 4.79 -16.57
N GLY A 208 -14.20 5.23 -17.71
CA GLY A 208 -13.81 6.46 -18.38
C GLY A 208 -12.69 6.28 -19.42
N ALA A 209 -12.36 7.35 -20.13
CA ALA A 209 -11.38 7.33 -21.23
C ALA A 209 -9.94 7.01 -20.76
N ARG A 210 -9.67 7.19 -19.46
CA ARG A 210 -8.40 6.89 -18.78
C ARG A 210 -8.51 5.70 -17.82
N ALA A 211 -9.42 4.76 -18.11
CA ALA A 211 -9.48 3.50 -17.38
C ALA A 211 -8.22 2.67 -17.62
N GLY A 212 -7.74 1.97 -16.60
CA GLY A 212 -6.56 1.11 -16.67
C GLY A 212 -5.64 1.25 -15.47
N SER A 213 -4.40 0.78 -15.61
CA SER A 213 -3.38 0.92 -14.57
C SER A 213 -2.94 2.39 -14.43
N LEU A 214 -2.69 2.82 -13.19
CA LEU A 214 -2.07 4.12 -12.91
C LEU A 214 -0.67 4.25 -13.52
N SER A 215 0.00 3.14 -13.84
CA SER A 215 1.31 3.14 -14.51
C SER A 215 1.31 3.80 -15.89
N TYR A 216 0.14 4.01 -16.51
CA TYR A 216 -0.01 4.79 -17.74
C TYR A 216 -0.04 6.30 -17.52
N SER A 217 -0.12 6.76 -16.27
CA SER A 217 -0.15 8.17 -15.90
C SER A 217 1.02 8.53 -15.01
N PHE A 218 1.25 7.79 -13.91
CA PHE A 218 2.32 8.10 -12.96
C PHE A 218 2.87 6.86 -12.22
N ALA A 219 3.99 7.03 -11.52
CA ALA A 219 4.63 5.95 -10.76
C ALA A 219 3.86 5.63 -9.48
N SER A 220 3.37 4.39 -9.37
CA SER A 220 2.54 3.96 -8.22
C SER A 220 3.34 3.36 -7.07
N ILE A 221 4.66 3.23 -7.23
CA ILE A 221 5.59 2.73 -6.21
C ILE A 221 6.73 3.75 -6.10
N LEU A 222 6.93 4.28 -4.90
CA LEU A 222 7.96 5.28 -4.60
C LEU A 222 8.88 4.72 -3.49
N PRO A 223 10.22 4.75 -3.65
CA PRO A 223 11.16 4.20 -2.66
C PRO A 223 11.47 5.20 -1.53
N TYR A 224 10.48 5.96 -1.08
CA TYR A 224 10.61 7.01 -0.07
C TYR A 224 9.25 7.33 0.53
N ARG A 225 9.23 7.99 1.70
CA ARG A 225 7.99 8.37 2.37
C ARG A 225 7.33 9.53 1.63
N HIS A 226 6.09 9.31 1.18
CA HIS A 226 5.29 10.31 0.48
C HIS A 226 3.94 10.53 1.18
N GLY A 227 3.61 11.79 1.49
CA GLY A 227 2.38 12.18 2.18
C GLY A 227 2.53 13.47 3.00
N LEU A 228 1.57 13.75 3.88
CA LEU A 228 1.45 15.06 4.52
C LEU A 228 2.47 15.28 5.64
N ARG A 229 2.90 14.21 6.30
CA ARG A 229 3.76 14.26 7.49
C ARG A 229 5.10 13.62 7.23
N ASN A 230 6.16 14.30 7.65
CA ASN A 230 7.55 13.84 7.57
C ASN A 230 7.87 13.26 6.18
N THR A 231 7.38 13.92 5.13
CA THR A 231 7.66 13.48 3.76
C THR A 231 9.14 13.56 3.50
N ASP A 232 9.65 12.56 2.80
CA ASP A 232 11.03 12.57 2.35
C ASP A 232 11.19 13.54 1.19
N THR A 233 12.45 13.91 0.91
CA THR A 233 12.75 14.72 -0.27
C THR A 233 12.27 14.00 -1.53
N PRO A 234 11.45 14.66 -2.36
CA PRO A 234 10.93 14.08 -3.60
C PRO A 234 12.05 13.64 -4.53
N GLY A 235 11.94 12.41 -5.07
CA GLY A 235 12.99 11.78 -5.86
C GLY A 235 14.15 11.17 -5.06
N SER A 236 14.03 11.04 -3.74
CA SER A 236 15.02 10.32 -2.93
C SER A 236 14.85 8.80 -3.01
N TYR A 237 15.85 8.05 -2.57
CA TYR A 237 15.79 6.60 -2.43
C TYR A 237 16.13 6.18 -1.00
N LYS A 238 15.29 5.32 -0.44
CA LYS A 238 15.49 4.61 0.83
C LYS A 238 15.25 3.13 0.63
N ALA A 239 16.22 2.32 1.05
CA ALA A 239 16.14 0.87 0.89
C ALA A 239 15.07 0.23 1.79
N ASP A 240 14.68 0.89 2.88
CA ASP A 240 13.78 0.37 3.93
C ASP A 240 12.43 1.08 3.96
N THR A 241 12.11 1.89 2.95
CA THR A 241 10.87 2.67 2.88
C THR A 241 10.23 2.52 1.51
N ILE A 242 8.91 2.36 1.48
CA ILE A 242 8.14 2.27 0.24
C ILE A 242 6.79 2.95 0.40
N THR A 243 6.40 3.81 -0.53
CA THR A 243 5.02 4.28 -0.69
C THR A 243 4.37 3.60 -1.90
N ILE A 244 3.14 3.13 -1.70
CA ILE A 244 2.34 2.41 -2.67
C ILE A 244 1.04 3.18 -2.87
N VAL A 245 0.67 3.42 -4.13
CA VAL A 245 -0.56 4.11 -4.51
C VAL A 245 -1.41 3.19 -5.40
N TYR A 246 -2.71 3.12 -5.12
CA TYR A 246 -3.67 2.40 -5.95
C TYR A 246 -5.09 2.92 -5.74
N ALA A 247 -5.90 2.87 -6.79
CA ALA A 247 -7.34 3.11 -6.71
C ALA A 247 -8.03 1.94 -5.98
N THR A 248 -8.98 2.23 -5.09
CA THR A 248 -9.71 1.21 -4.30
C THR A 248 -10.87 0.59 -5.08
N GLY A 249 -11.21 1.15 -6.25
CA GLY A 249 -12.35 0.72 -7.07
C GLY A 249 -13.70 1.27 -6.63
N GLY A 250 -13.71 2.17 -5.65
CA GLY A 250 -14.91 2.89 -5.19
C GLY A 250 -15.23 4.11 -6.05
N ALA A 251 -15.21 5.31 -5.47
CA ALA A 251 -15.57 6.54 -6.18
C ALA A 251 -14.59 6.86 -7.33
N GLN A 252 -15.10 7.28 -8.48
CA GLN A 252 -14.26 7.70 -9.61
C GLN A 252 -15.04 8.61 -10.57
N THR A 253 -14.38 9.65 -11.06
CA THR A 253 -14.91 10.52 -12.11
C THR A 253 -13.79 11.42 -12.67
N THR A 254 -14.15 12.49 -13.39
CA THR A 254 -13.24 13.56 -13.81
C THR A 254 -13.59 14.88 -13.11
N ILE A 255 -12.62 15.78 -12.97
CA ILE A 255 -12.87 17.13 -12.49
C ILE A 255 -13.59 17.96 -13.56
N GLY A 256 -14.59 18.74 -13.14
CA GLY A 256 -15.43 19.58 -14.00
C GLY A 256 -14.88 20.99 -14.22
N GLU A 257 -13.91 21.42 -13.39
CA GLU A 257 -13.18 22.68 -13.49
C GLU A 257 -11.68 22.44 -13.32
N SER A 258 -10.84 23.41 -13.67
CA SER A 258 -9.40 23.32 -13.43
C SER A 258 -9.10 23.46 -11.94
N VAL A 259 -8.23 22.60 -11.41
CA VAL A 259 -7.94 22.50 -9.97
C VAL A 259 -6.45 22.66 -9.74
N ALA A 260 -6.07 23.59 -8.88
CA ALA A 260 -4.68 23.71 -8.45
C ALA A 260 -4.30 22.57 -7.50
N ALA A 261 -3.05 22.12 -7.55
CA ALA A 261 -2.47 21.11 -6.66
C ALA A 261 -2.24 21.67 -5.23
N ARG A 262 -3.33 22.06 -4.58
CA ARG A 262 -3.40 22.60 -3.22
C ARG A 262 -4.75 22.30 -2.57
N SER A 263 -4.86 22.56 -1.27
CA SER A 263 -6.14 22.39 -0.57
C SER A 263 -7.19 23.39 -1.08
N GLY A 264 -8.42 22.94 -1.27
CA GLY A 264 -9.47 23.76 -1.88
C GLY A 264 -10.71 22.98 -2.24
N ASN A 265 -11.64 23.64 -2.93
CA ASN A 265 -12.84 23.01 -3.45
C ASN A 265 -12.61 22.57 -4.90
N VAL A 266 -13.21 21.43 -5.28
CA VAL A 266 -13.25 20.95 -6.65
C VAL A 266 -14.68 20.62 -7.04
N LEU A 267 -15.12 21.10 -8.20
CA LEU A 267 -16.29 20.58 -8.87
C LEU A 267 -15.95 19.28 -9.60
N VAL A 268 -16.66 18.19 -9.30
CA VAL A 268 -16.58 16.96 -10.09
C VAL A 268 -17.60 16.95 -11.22
N ALA A 269 -17.23 16.36 -12.35
CA ALA A 269 -18.14 16.19 -13.46
C ALA A 269 -19.01 14.94 -13.26
N ALA A 270 -20.27 15.01 -13.65
CA ALA A 270 -21.07 13.82 -13.85
C ALA A 270 -20.55 13.05 -15.08
N GLY A 271 -20.32 11.75 -14.96
CA GLY A 271 -19.72 10.98 -16.05
C GLY A 271 -19.64 9.48 -15.79
N ALA A 272 -18.89 8.79 -16.66
CA ALA A 272 -18.64 7.36 -16.54
C ALA A 272 -17.87 7.05 -15.25
N GLY A 273 -18.57 6.51 -14.24
CA GLY A 273 -18.00 6.32 -12.90
C GLY A 273 -18.95 6.70 -11.79
N CYS A 274 -19.82 7.69 -12.03
CA CYS A 274 -20.75 8.19 -11.04
C CYS A 274 -21.95 7.25 -10.86
N PRO A 275 -22.32 6.90 -9.61
CA PRO A 275 -23.60 6.26 -9.33
C PRO A 275 -24.79 7.13 -9.78
N VAL A 276 -25.91 6.49 -10.12
CA VAL A 276 -27.14 7.21 -10.50
C VAL A 276 -27.64 8.02 -9.31
N ASN A 277 -28.01 9.29 -9.56
CA ASN A 277 -28.49 10.24 -8.54
C ASN A 277 -27.50 10.57 -7.43
N ASP A 278 -26.20 10.35 -7.64
CA ASP A 278 -25.16 10.78 -6.72
C ASP A 278 -24.31 11.89 -7.38
N PRO A 279 -24.56 13.17 -7.05
CA PRO A 279 -23.81 14.28 -7.63
C PRO A 279 -22.34 14.29 -7.22
N ALA A 280 -21.98 13.65 -6.09
CA ALA A 280 -20.61 13.51 -5.62
C ALA A 280 -19.90 12.29 -6.21
N CYS A 281 -20.54 11.53 -7.12
CA CYS A 281 -19.96 10.38 -7.79
C CYS A 281 -19.39 9.30 -6.84
N GLY A 282 -19.99 9.14 -5.66
CA GLY A 282 -19.59 8.17 -4.63
C GLY A 282 -18.56 8.69 -3.62
N PHE A 283 -18.03 9.90 -3.78
CA PHE A 283 -17.06 10.47 -2.84
C PHE A 283 -17.73 10.82 -1.51
N ASN A 284 -17.08 10.45 -0.41
CA ASN A 284 -17.53 10.72 0.96
C ASN A 284 -16.41 11.38 1.76
N VAL A 285 -16.79 12.16 2.79
CA VAL A 285 -15.84 12.75 3.73
C VAL A 285 -14.99 11.65 4.38
N GLY A 286 -13.68 11.90 4.47
CA GLY A 286 -12.68 10.96 4.99
C GLY A 286 -12.07 10.04 3.95
N MET A 287 -12.61 9.99 2.73
CA MET A 287 -11.97 9.24 1.64
C MET A 287 -10.63 9.87 1.25
N THR A 288 -9.66 9.01 0.91
CA THR A 288 -8.45 9.45 0.21
C THR A 288 -8.74 9.42 -1.28
N ALA A 289 -8.40 10.50 -1.98
CA ALA A 289 -8.57 10.64 -3.41
C ALA A 289 -7.22 10.93 -4.06
N VAL A 290 -7.03 10.52 -5.31
CA VAL A 290 -5.89 10.93 -6.13
C VAL A 290 -6.41 11.63 -7.37
N ILE A 291 -5.85 12.81 -7.65
CA ILE A 291 -6.05 13.53 -8.91
C ILE A 291 -4.80 13.32 -9.75
N PHE A 292 -4.98 13.02 -11.04
CA PHE A 292 -3.88 12.83 -11.98
C PHE A 292 -4.29 13.18 -13.40
N ASP A 293 -3.29 13.48 -14.23
CA ASP A 293 -3.46 13.84 -15.64
C ASP A 293 -2.42 13.16 -16.56
N ASP A 294 -2.32 13.63 -17.80
CA ASP A 294 -1.42 13.07 -18.82
C ASP A 294 0.01 13.64 -18.75
N THR A 295 0.32 14.54 -17.81
CA THR A 295 1.67 15.15 -17.68
C THR A 295 2.65 14.28 -16.89
N GLY A 296 2.13 13.30 -16.15
CA GLY A 296 2.90 12.58 -15.13
C GLY A 296 2.64 13.10 -13.72
N ALA A 297 1.96 14.23 -13.56
CA ALA A 297 1.57 14.78 -12.27
C ALA A 297 0.46 13.94 -11.62
N PHE A 298 0.58 13.78 -10.30
CA PHE A 298 -0.48 13.26 -9.46
C PHE A 298 -0.35 13.85 -8.06
N ASP A 299 -1.48 14.04 -7.40
CA ASP A 299 -1.53 14.52 -6.02
C ASP A 299 -2.55 13.73 -5.23
N VAL A 300 -2.24 13.51 -3.95
CA VAL A 300 -3.08 12.79 -3.01
C VAL A 300 -3.84 13.79 -2.16
N PHE A 301 -5.13 13.58 -1.99
CA PHE A 301 -6.03 14.44 -1.22
C PHE A 301 -6.84 13.62 -0.21
N THR A 302 -7.28 14.29 0.86
CA THR A 302 -8.34 13.79 1.74
C THR A 302 -9.61 14.59 1.48
N VAL A 303 -10.73 13.92 1.24
CA VAL A 303 -12.04 14.57 1.12
C VAL A 303 -12.48 15.07 2.50
N THR A 304 -12.65 16.37 2.66
CA THR A 304 -13.04 17.01 3.92
C THR A 304 -14.50 17.43 3.95
N ASP A 305 -15.11 17.66 2.78
CA ASP A 305 -16.51 18.08 2.67
C ASP A 305 -17.12 17.61 1.35
N VAL A 306 -18.44 17.45 1.31
CA VAL A 306 -19.19 17.04 0.12
C VAL A 306 -20.50 17.83 0.04
N GLN A 307 -20.63 18.69 -0.97
CA GLN A 307 -21.81 19.54 -1.20
C GLN A 307 -22.28 19.42 -2.66
N GLY A 308 -23.27 18.55 -2.90
CA GLY A 308 -23.70 18.26 -4.26
C GLY A 308 -22.56 17.65 -5.08
N ALA A 309 -22.14 18.32 -6.15
CA ALA A 309 -21.00 17.91 -6.98
C ALA A 309 -19.67 18.57 -6.58
N GLN A 310 -19.66 19.39 -5.53
CA GLN A 310 -18.46 20.04 -5.04
C GLN A 310 -17.86 19.23 -3.88
N LEU A 311 -16.57 18.94 -3.96
CA LEU A 311 -15.81 18.29 -2.90
C LEU A 311 -14.86 19.31 -2.27
N GLY A 312 -14.81 19.36 -0.94
CA GLY A 312 -13.72 20.00 -0.21
C GLY A 312 -12.56 19.02 -0.11
N LEU A 313 -11.37 19.44 -0.53
CA LEU A 313 -10.16 18.62 -0.53
C LEU A 313 -9.07 19.26 0.34
N GLN A 314 -8.51 18.44 1.22
CA GLN A 314 -7.23 18.71 1.86
C GLN A 314 -6.13 18.08 1.03
N HIS A 315 -5.17 18.87 0.59
CA HIS A 315 -3.97 18.36 -0.06
C HIS A 315 -3.09 17.64 0.96
N ASN A 316 -2.66 16.42 0.63
CA ASN A 316 -1.82 15.60 1.50
C ASN A 316 -0.34 15.67 1.11
N LEU A 317 0.07 16.64 0.28
CA LEU A 317 1.46 16.85 -0.13
C LEU A 317 1.81 18.33 0.00
N ALA A 318 3.06 18.69 -0.36
CA ALA A 318 3.42 20.08 -0.50
C ALA A 318 2.60 20.70 -1.65
N ASP A 319 2.09 21.91 -1.44
CA ASP A 319 1.37 22.62 -2.51
C ASP A 319 2.28 22.83 -3.73
N ASP A 320 1.75 22.54 -4.90
CA ASP A 320 2.44 22.59 -6.18
C ASP A 320 1.78 23.68 -7.06
N PRO A 321 2.56 24.49 -7.81
CA PRO A 321 2.00 25.40 -8.82
C PRO A 321 1.21 24.69 -9.94
N HIS A 322 1.36 23.36 -10.09
CA HIS A 322 0.63 22.57 -11.07
C HIS A 322 -0.89 22.77 -10.97
N THR A 323 -1.54 22.81 -12.13
CA THR A 323 -3.00 22.94 -12.22
C THR A 323 -3.52 21.84 -13.12
N TYR A 324 -4.31 20.95 -12.52
CA TYR A 324 -5.02 19.90 -13.22
C TYR A 324 -6.10 20.52 -14.11
N PRO A 325 -6.06 20.34 -15.44
CA PRO A 325 -7.07 20.88 -16.33
C PRO A 325 -8.39 20.12 -16.20
N VAL A 326 -9.49 20.76 -16.61
CA VAL A 326 -10.81 20.12 -16.77
C VAL A 326 -10.67 18.76 -17.47
N GLY A 327 -11.34 17.74 -16.93
CA GLY A 327 -11.28 16.39 -17.45
C GLY A 327 -10.12 15.55 -16.91
N SER A 328 -9.26 16.08 -16.03
CA SER A 328 -8.33 15.27 -15.24
C SER A 328 -9.09 14.29 -14.36
N VAL A 329 -8.49 13.15 -14.04
CA VAL A 329 -9.18 12.05 -13.36
C VAL A 329 -9.06 12.24 -11.86
N ILE A 330 -10.16 12.01 -11.14
CA ILE A 330 -10.16 11.87 -9.69
C ILE A 330 -10.73 10.51 -9.32
N VAL A 331 -9.99 9.75 -8.50
CA VAL A 331 -10.40 8.42 -8.02
C VAL A 331 -10.23 8.31 -6.52
N GLU A 332 -11.10 7.54 -5.87
CA GLU A 332 -10.86 7.01 -4.53
C GLU A 332 -9.65 6.07 -4.58
N ALA A 333 -8.70 6.32 -3.70
CA ALA A 333 -7.41 5.66 -3.68
C ALA A 333 -6.95 5.38 -2.26
N ALA A 334 -5.98 4.48 -2.15
CA ALA A 334 -5.17 4.31 -0.97
C ALA A 334 -3.74 4.77 -1.29
N SER A 335 -3.17 5.56 -0.38
CA SER A 335 -1.72 5.77 -0.27
C SER A 335 -1.24 5.05 0.98
N ARG A 336 -0.25 4.17 0.82
CA ARG A 336 0.26 3.32 1.90
C ARG A 336 1.77 3.38 1.91
N THR A 337 2.32 3.96 2.98
CA THR A 337 3.75 3.98 3.22
C THR A 337 4.11 2.95 4.27
N TYR A 338 5.07 2.09 3.96
CA TYR A 338 5.70 1.18 4.90
C TYR A 338 7.15 1.57 5.09
N TYR A 339 7.60 1.61 6.34
CA TYR A 339 9.01 1.86 6.66
C TYR A 339 9.43 1.19 7.96
N LEU A 340 10.73 0.99 8.12
CA LEU A 340 11.33 0.52 9.36
C LEU A 340 11.59 1.70 10.30
N LYS A 341 10.91 1.72 11.45
CA LYS A 341 11.28 2.60 12.56
C LYS A 341 12.30 1.86 13.43
N ALA A 342 13.53 2.34 13.41
CA ALA A 342 14.61 1.84 14.25
C ALA A 342 15.11 2.96 15.18
N ASP A 343 14.96 2.76 16.48
CA ASP A 343 15.51 3.63 17.52
C ASP A 343 16.23 2.77 18.56
N VAL A 344 17.56 2.74 18.45
CA VAL A 344 18.44 1.96 19.32
C VAL A 344 18.43 2.48 20.76
N ALA A 345 18.16 3.77 20.98
CA ALA A 345 18.14 4.35 22.33
C ALA A 345 16.94 3.87 23.16
N THR A 346 15.82 3.57 22.48
CA THR A 346 14.58 3.12 23.12
C THR A 346 14.26 1.65 22.83
N ASP A 347 15.20 0.90 22.23
CA ASP A 347 15.03 -0.50 21.79
C ASP A 347 13.77 -0.72 20.94
N THR A 348 13.44 0.27 20.10
CA THR A 348 12.22 0.27 19.28
C THR A 348 12.54 -0.08 17.84
N PHE A 349 12.10 -1.25 17.39
CA PHE A 349 12.30 -1.75 16.03
C PHE A 349 10.96 -2.21 15.45
N GLN A 350 10.33 -1.41 14.61
CA GLN A 350 8.94 -1.62 14.20
C GLN A 350 8.77 -1.45 12.70
N LEU A 351 7.98 -2.34 12.09
CA LEU A 351 7.37 -2.05 10.80
C LEU A 351 6.22 -1.08 11.03
N ILE A 352 6.31 0.11 10.45
CA ILE A 352 5.29 1.14 10.54
C ILE A 352 4.51 1.21 9.24
N ARG A 353 3.20 1.45 9.34
CA ARG A 353 2.32 1.83 8.22
C ARG A 353 1.79 3.24 8.41
N TYR A 354 1.88 4.05 7.36
CA TYR A 354 1.33 5.40 7.28
C TYR A 354 0.38 5.52 6.07
N ASP A 355 -0.73 6.23 6.24
CA ASP A 355 -1.80 6.36 5.23
C ASP A 355 -1.64 7.56 4.29
N GLY A 356 -0.55 8.32 4.41
CA GLY A 356 -0.29 9.51 3.60
C GLY A 356 -1.03 10.77 4.07
N GLY A 357 -1.98 10.66 5.00
CA GLY A 357 -2.85 11.75 5.43
C GLY A 357 -2.48 12.36 6.79
N ARG A 358 -3.50 12.88 7.49
CA ARG A 358 -3.35 13.42 8.86
C ARG A 358 -3.29 12.33 9.93
N GLY A 359 -3.45 11.06 9.55
CA GLY A 359 -3.38 9.91 10.43
C GLY A 359 -2.06 9.84 11.20
N ALA A 360 -2.08 9.11 12.31
CA ALA A 360 -0.86 8.74 13.01
C ALA A 360 -0.19 7.57 12.28
N ASP A 361 1.13 7.49 12.43
CA ASP A 361 1.90 6.32 12.05
C ASP A 361 1.48 5.14 12.94
N VAL A 362 1.12 4.01 12.33
CA VAL A 362 0.59 2.83 13.03
C VAL A 362 1.64 1.70 13.01
N PRO A 363 2.07 1.19 14.18
CA PRO A 363 2.93 0.01 14.23
C PRO A 363 2.16 -1.24 13.77
N VAL A 364 2.77 -2.02 12.89
CA VAL A 364 2.21 -3.26 12.33
C VAL A 364 2.83 -4.47 13.01
N VAL A 365 4.16 -4.46 13.20
CA VAL A 365 4.93 -5.55 13.81
C VAL A 365 6.10 -4.96 14.60
N ASP A 366 6.35 -5.53 15.79
CA ASP A 366 7.45 -5.18 16.69
C ASP A 366 8.65 -6.14 16.59
N HIS A 367 9.81 -5.67 17.04
CA HIS A 367 11.14 -6.27 16.90
C HIS A 367 11.46 -6.76 15.48
N LEU A 368 11.15 -5.91 14.51
CA LEU A 368 11.53 -6.10 13.12
C LEU A 368 12.81 -5.29 12.89
N VAL A 369 13.95 -5.97 12.76
CA VAL A 369 15.28 -5.35 12.79
C VAL A 369 15.89 -5.13 11.41
N GLY A 370 15.27 -5.68 10.37
CA GLY A 370 15.67 -5.47 9.00
C GLY A 370 14.47 -5.40 8.08
N LEU A 371 14.47 -4.40 7.21
CA LEU A 371 13.52 -4.25 6.12
C LEU A 371 14.29 -3.73 4.91
N THR A 372 14.19 -4.43 3.78
CA THR A 372 14.75 -3.92 2.52
C THR A 372 13.84 -4.20 1.34
N PHE A 373 13.84 -3.26 0.39
CA PHE A 373 13.10 -3.29 -0.86
C PHE A 373 14.10 -3.24 -2.02
N GLU A 374 13.99 -4.23 -2.91
CA GLU A 374 14.74 -4.23 -4.17
C GLU A 374 13.76 -4.20 -5.34
N TYR A 375 14.05 -3.36 -6.32
CA TYR A 375 13.16 -3.10 -7.44
C TYR A 375 13.66 -3.77 -8.71
N PHE A 376 12.73 -4.36 -9.46
CA PHE A 376 12.98 -4.98 -10.75
C PHE A 376 12.04 -4.37 -11.77
N GLY A 377 12.62 -3.83 -12.85
CA GLY A 377 11.91 -3.03 -13.83
C GLY A 377 12.02 -3.54 -15.25
N GLU A 378 11.16 -3.00 -16.11
CA GLU A 378 11.20 -3.20 -17.56
C GLU A 378 12.48 -2.60 -18.16
N PRO A 379 13.32 -3.40 -18.86
CA PRO A 379 14.55 -2.89 -19.46
C PRO A 379 14.32 -1.95 -20.65
N LEU A 380 13.23 -2.15 -21.40
CA LEU A 380 12.89 -1.33 -22.56
C LEU A 380 12.21 -0.04 -22.11
N PRO A 381 12.54 1.13 -22.69
CA PRO A 381 11.89 2.40 -22.38
C PRO A 381 10.44 2.41 -22.90
N PRO A 382 9.58 3.33 -22.44
CA PRO A 382 8.17 3.31 -22.81
C PRO A 382 8.01 3.51 -24.31
N GLN A 383 7.13 2.74 -24.95
CA GLN A 383 6.90 2.79 -26.38
C GLN A 383 5.48 3.27 -26.68
N MET A 384 5.31 3.96 -27.80
CA MET A 384 3.99 4.27 -28.34
C MET A 384 3.30 3.00 -28.85
N ARG A 385 2.04 2.79 -28.46
CA ARG A 385 1.17 1.68 -28.87
C ARG A 385 0.08 2.11 -29.84
N LEU A 386 -0.46 3.30 -29.64
CA LEU A 386 -1.57 3.86 -30.41
C LEU A 386 -1.26 5.30 -30.81
N ALA A 387 -1.79 5.73 -31.95
CA ALA A 387 -1.72 7.14 -32.35
C ALA A 387 -2.42 8.04 -31.32
N LEU A 388 -1.89 9.25 -31.10
CA LEU A 388 -2.42 10.21 -30.12
C LEU A 388 -3.86 10.65 -30.40
N SER A 389 -4.31 10.52 -31.65
CA SER A 389 -5.68 10.79 -32.11
C SER A 389 -6.71 9.77 -31.64
N ASN A 390 -6.28 8.59 -31.16
CA ASN A 390 -7.21 7.62 -30.61
C ASN A 390 -7.85 8.16 -29.33
N PRO A 391 -9.18 8.10 -29.18
CA PRO A 391 -9.89 8.65 -28.03
C PRO A 391 -9.75 7.80 -26.76
N VAL A 392 -9.31 6.55 -26.88
CA VAL A 392 -9.19 5.58 -25.77
C VAL A 392 -7.80 4.92 -25.81
N GLY A 393 -7.14 4.87 -24.66
CA GLY A 393 -5.82 4.27 -24.47
C GLY A 393 -5.85 2.76 -24.19
N PRO A 394 -4.72 2.17 -23.73
CA PRO A 394 -3.46 2.84 -23.40
C PRO A 394 -2.65 3.23 -24.65
N TRP A 395 -2.18 4.48 -24.71
CA TRP A 395 -1.38 4.99 -25.83
C TRP A 395 0.08 4.57 -25.77
N THR A 396 0.57 4.22 -24.59
CA THR A 396 1.96 3.88 -24.30
C THR A 396 2.03 2.49 -23.66
N THR A 397 3.19 1.84 -23.69
CA THR A 397 3.42 0.59 -22.94
C THR A 397 3.40 0.82 -21.44
N TYR A 398 3.84 1.99 -21.00
CA TYR A 398 3.71 2.56 -19.66
C TYR A 398 4.08 4.04 -19.73
N GLY A 399 3.86 4.76 -18.63
CA GLY A 399 4.16 6.19 -18.52
C GLY A 399 3.17 7.11 -19.23
N PRO A 400 3.20 8.41 -18.90
CA PRO A 400 2.25 9.40 -19.39
C PRO A 400 2.29 9.53 -20.92
N LYS A 401 1.11 9.67 -21.54
CA LYS A 401 0.98 9.96 -22.97
C LYS A 401 1.60 11.34 -23.28
N PRO A 402 2.44 11.47 -24.33
CA PRO A 402 2.99 12.78 -24.70
C PRO A 402 1.89 13.74 -25.19
N PRO A 403 2.02 15.05 -24.90
CA PRO A 403 1.10 16.04 -25.42
C PRO A 403 1.23 16.18 -26.95
N PRO A 404 0.24 16.77 -27.64
CA PRO A 404 0.38 17.11 -29.05
C PRO A 404 1.60 18.01 -29.28
N ALA A 405 2.26 17.88 -30.43
CA ALA A 405 3.58 18.47 -30.70
C ALA A 405 3.72 19.98 -30.44
N ALA A 406 2.63 20.75 -30.57
CA ALA A 406 2.63 22.20 -30.36
C ALA A 406 2.20 22.64 -28.94
N VAL A 407 1.92 21.70 -28.04
CA VAL A 407 1.35 21.96 -26.71
C VAL A 407 2.39 21.69 -25.64
N ALA A 408 2.71 22.71 -24.85
CA ALA A 408 3.51 22.55 -23.63
C ALA A 408 2.58 22.35 -22.42
N THR A 409 2.82 21.30 -21.65
CA THR A 409 2.02 20.95 -20.46
C THR A 409 2.83 20.93 -19.17
N SER A 410 4.15 21.08 -19.25
CA SER A 410 5.08 21.14 -18.11
C SER A 410 6.33 21.93 -18.53
N ALA A 411 7.38 21.95 -17.70
CA ALA A 411 8.64 22.61 -18.05
C ALA A 411 9.42 21.94 -19.20
N TYR A 412 8.97 20.79 -19.71
CA TYR A 412 9.52 20.18 -20.92
C TYR A 412 9.10 20.96 -22.19
N PRO A 413 9.86 20.84 -23.30
CA PRO A 413 9.49 21.45 -24.58
C PRO A 413 8.07 21.05 -25.05
N PRO A 414 7.42 21.88 -25.89
CA PRO A 414 6.13 21.54 -26.47
C PRO A 414 6.13 20.14 -27.13
N GLY A 415 5.09 19.35 -26.87
CA GLY A 415 4.99 17.98 -27.37
C GLY A 415 5.77 16.93 -26.58
N GLU A 416 6.55 17.32 -25.58
CA GLU A 416 7.36 16.43 -24.76
C GLU A 416 6.81 16.28 -23.35
N ASN A 417 7.23 15.22 -22.67
CA ASN A 417 7.04 15.04 -21.23
C ASN A 417 8.24 14.30 -20.62
N CYS A 418 8.10 13.85 -19.37
CA CYS A 418 9.15 13.12 -18.68
C CYS A 418 9.47 11.75 -19.31
N ALA A 419 8.54 11.14 -20.05
CA ALA A 419 8.70 9.81 -20.65
C ALA A 419 9.11 9.86 -22.13
N PHE A 420 8.73 10.91 -22.86
CA PHE A 420 8.93 11.05 -24.31
C PHE A 420 9.51 12.42 -24.66
N ALA A 421 10.43 12.41 -25.64
CA ALA A 421 10.91 13.59 -26.34
C ALA A 421 10.40 13.58 -27.79
N LEU A 422 10.53 14.68 -28.52
CA LEU A 422 10.27 14.70 -29.96
C LEU A 422 11.58 14.53 -30.72
N ASP A 423 11.56 13.69 -31.76
CA ASP A 423 12.67 13.62 -32.71
C ASP A 423 12.63 14.80 -33.71
N ALA A 424 13.59 14.83 -34.64
CA ALA A 424 13.67 15.86 -35.68
C ALA A 424 12.44 15.90 -36.62
N THR A 425 11.59 14.85 -36.61
CA THR A 425 10.36 14.75 -37.39
C THR A 425 9.11 15.09 -36.58
N SER A 426 9.26 15.58 -35.35
CA SER A 426 8.15 15.80 -34.40
C SER A 426 7.39 14.51 -34.05
N THR A 427 8.08 13.37 -34.09
CA THR A 427 7.54 12.08 -33.66
C THR A 427 7.95 11.82 -32.21
N PRO A 428 7.01 11.39 -31.33
CA PRO A 428 7.37 11.01 -29.97
C PRO A 428 8.30 9.81 -29.93
N VAL A 429 9.48 9.99 -29.33
CA VAL A 429 10.47 8.94 -29.07
C VAL A 429 10.72 8.83 -27.56
N PRO A 430 11.06 7.64 -27.05
CA PRO A 430 11.29 7.48 -25.60
C PRO A 430 12.47 8.34 -25.13
N ARG A 431 12.29 9.05 -24.01
CA ARG A 431 13.37 9.85 -23.37
C ARG A 431 14.35 8.97 -22.60
N MET A 432 13.84 7.91 -21.98
CA MET A 432 14.65 7.01 -21.16
C MET A 432 15.48 6.06 -22.02
N SER A 433 16.62 5.62 -21.50
CA SER A 433 17.54 4.70 -22.18
C SER A 433 17.06 3.25 -22.16
N THR A 434 17.61 2.41 -23.04
CA THR A 434 17.39 0.95 -22.96
C THR A 434 18.45 0.33 -22.06
N TRP A 435 18.03 -0.45 -21.05
CA TRP A 435 18.96 -1.07 -20.09
C TRP A 435 19.43 -2.46 -20.51
N ALA A 436 18.58 -3.23 -21.18
CA ALA A 436 18.91 -4.56 -21.69
C ALA A 436 18.01 -4.91 -22.88
N ALA A 437 18.47 -5.86 -23.71
CA ALA A 437 17.65 -6.43 -24.77
C ALA A 437 16.74 -7.54 -24.21
N GLY A 438 15.48 -7.56 -24.65
CA GLY A 438 14.52 -8.63 -24.34
C GLY A 438 13.65 -8.40 -23.11
N PRO A 439 12.72 -9.33 -22.82
CA PRO A 439 11.64 -9.13 -21.85
C PRO A 439 12.03 -9.54 -20.41
N THR A 440 13.31 -9.72 -20.09
CA THR A 440 13.73 -10.11 -18.74
C THR A 440 13.83 -8.87 -17.85
N LEU A 441 13.14 -8.87 -16.71
CA LEU A 441 13.22 -7.77 -15.74
C LEU A 441 14.64 -7.60 -15.21
N VAL A 442 15.10 -6.36 -15.12
CA VAL A 442 16.44 -6.00 -14.65
C VAL A 442 16.35 -5.41 -13.23
N ARG A 443 17.30 -5.77 -12.37
CA ARG A 443 17.41 -5.17 -11.03
C ARG A 443 17.80 -3.69 -11.19
N MET A 444 17.01 -2.81 -10.61
CA MET A 444 17.23 -1.37 -10.68
C MET A 444 18.21 -0.97 -9.58
N ALA A 445 19.31 -0.32 -9.97
CA ALA A 445 20.25 0.24 -9.01
C ALA A 445 19.63 1.47 -8.32
N PRO A 446 19.90 1.73 -7.04
CA PRO A 446 19.38 2.91 -6.33
C PRO A 446 19.58 4.24 -7.07
N ALA A 447 20.73 4.41 -7.75
CA ALA A 447 21.04 5.63 -8.49
C ALA A 447 20.11 5.88 -9.69
N LEU A 448 19.56 4.82 -10.31
CA LEU A 448 18.59 4.89 -11.42
C LEU A 448 17.17 5.26 -10.95
N LEU A 449 16.97 5.46 -9.65
CA LEU A 449 15.66 5.79 -9.08
C LEU A 449 15.63 7.25 -8.60
N SER A 450 16.69 8.00 -8.88
CA SER A 450 16.90 9.37 -8.41
C SER A 450 17.72 10.24 -9.39
N ASP A 451 18.01 9.77 -10.60
CA ASP A 451 18.81 10.46 -11.61
C ASP A 451 17.96 11.28 -12.60
N GLY A 452 16.65 11.04 -12.62
CA GLY A 452 15.72 11.59 -13.58
C GLY A 452 15.76 10.85 -14.92
N PRO A 453 14.87 11.19 -15.87
CA PRO A 453 14.13 12.45 -15.95
C PRO A 453 12.99 12.56 -14.92
N TRP A 454 12.67 13.78 -14.51
CA TRP A 454 11.68 14.04 -13.47
C TRP A 454 10.27 14.17 -14.06
N CYS A 455 9.28 13.51 -13.46
CA CYS A 455 7.86 13.64 -13.76
C CYS A 455 7.16 14.43 -12.64
N PRO A 456 6.26 15.39 -12.95
CA PRO A 456 5.93 15.88 -14.30
C PRO A 456 7.06 16.69 -14.94
N ASP A 457 7.92 17.32 -14.13
CA ASP A 457 9.14 18.03 -14.54
C ASP A 457 10.08 18.28 -13.33
N PRO A 458 11.30 18.82 -13.55
CA PRO A 458 12.26 19.05 -12.46
C PRO A 458 11.86 20.12 -11.44
N THR A 459 10.89 20.98 -11.76
CA THR A 459 10.49 22.12 -10.93
C THR A 459 9.36 21.78 -9.95
N SER A 460 8.60 20.74 -10.23
CA SER A 460 7.53 20.27 -9.36
C SER A 460 8.09 19.85 -7.99
N PRO A 461 7.51 20.35 -6.87
CA PRO A 461 7.83 19.83 -5.54
C PRO A 461 7.46 18.36 -5.43
N ASN A 462 6.37 17.87 -6.02
CA ASN A 462 5.93 16.48 -5.87
C ASN A 462 6.49 15.55 -6.96
N ARG A 463 7.62 15.94 -7.58
CA ARG A 463 8.24 15.19 -8.67
C ARG A 463 8.77 13.83 -8.22
N TYR A 464 8.84 12.91 -9.17
CA TYR A 464 9.47 11.59 -9.02
C TYR A 464 10.27 11.23 -10.25
N ASP A 465 11.15 10.25 -10.11
CA ASP A 465 11.98 9.75 -11.21
C ASP A 465 11.14 8.91 -12.18
N ALA A 466 11.19 9.22 -13.48
CA ALA A 466 10.46 8.50 -14.52
C ALA A 466 10.84 7.01 -14.60
N ASP A 467 12.04 6.62 -14.17
CA ASP A 467 12.44 5.21 -14.15
C ASP A 467 11.61 4.38 -13.15
N LEU A 468 10.97 5.01 -12.15
CA LEU A 468 10.01 4.34 -11.27
C LEU A 468 8.79 3.79 -12.03
N LEU A 469 8.45 4.34 -13.20
CA LEU A 469 7.39 3.83 -14.07
C LEU A 469 7.71 2.43 -14.61
N ARG A 470 8.98 2.01 -14.57
CA ARG A 470 9.43 0.70 -15.03
C ARG A 470 9.21 -0.41 -14.03
N ILE A 471 8.94 -0.13 -12.75
CA ILE A 471 8.85 -1.15 -11.70
C ILE A 471 7.76 -2.17 -12.05
N ARG A 472 8.12 -3.45 -12.09
CA ARG A 472 7.18 -4.57 -12.34
C ARG A 472 7.20 -5.63 -11.25
N LYS A 473 8.24 -5.62 -10.42
CA LYS A 473 8.42 -6.56 -9.32
C LYS A 473 9.21 -5.90 -8.19
N VAL A 474 8.81 -6.20 -6.96
CA VAL A 474 9.48 -5.78 -5.74
C VAL A 474 9.89 -7.02 -4.97
N VAL A 475 11.14 -7.08 -4.56
CA VAL A 475 11.63 -8.09 -3.62
C VAL A 475 11.68 -7.45 -2.26
N VAL A 476 11.01 -8.07 -1.30
CA VAL A 476 10.93 -7.60 0.08
C VAL A 476 11.70 -8.59 0.95
N THR A 477 12.64 -8.10 1.73
CA THR A 477 13.35 -8.88 2.74
C THR A 477 13.01 -8.31 4.11
N VAL A 478 12.51 -9.15 5.00
CA VAL A 478 12.14 -8.81 6.37
C VAL A 478 12.91 -9.69 7.32
N ARG A 479 13.54 -9.09 8.33
CA ARG A 479 14.26 -9.79 9.41
C ARG A 479 13.66 -9.41 10.76
N ALA A 480 13.30 -10.41 11.56
CA ALA A 480 12.77 -10.24 12.90
C ALA A 480 13.70 -10.89 13.93
N GLU A 481 13.81 -10.27 15.11
CA GLU A 481 14.58 -10.77 16.25
C GLU A 481 13.66 -11.21 17.39
N ALA A 482 14.13 -12.15 18.21
CA ALA A 482 13.42 -12.54 19.44
C ALA A 482 13.16 -11.33 20.33
N ALA A 483 11.94 -11.19 20.86
CA ALA A 483 11.56 -10.01 21.65
C ALA A 483 12.28 -10.01 23.01
N LEU A 484 12.49 -11.20 23.58
CA LEU A 484 13.19 -11.37 24.85
C LEU A 484 14.71 -11.35 24.67
N ALA A 485 15.35 -10.33 25.23
CA ALA A 485 16.82 -10.24 25.27
C ALA A 485 17.48 -11.45 25.95
N SER A 486 16.80 -12.12 26.89
CA SER A 486 17.30 -13.33 27.57
C SER A 486 17.42 -14.56 26.65
N LEU A 487 16.84 -14.51 25.45
CA LEU A 487 16.92 -15.54 24.42
C LEU A 487 17.81 -15.14 23.23
N ARG A 488 18.34 -13.91 23.26
CA ARG A 488 19.30 -13.42 22.26
C ARG A 488 20.73 -13.67 22.73
N GLY A 489 21.59 -14.10 21.82
CA GLY A 489 23.03 -14.26 22.06
C GLY A 489 23.78 -12.95 21.84
N PRO A 490 25.12 -12.95 21.92
CA PRO A 490 25.91 -11.80 21.52
C PRO A 490 25.61 -11.38 20.08
N ALA A 491 25.66 -10.07 19.80
CA ALA A 491 25.46 -9.55 18.45
C ALA A 491 26.45 -10.19 17.45
N GLY A 492 25.96 -10.52 16.25
CA GLY A 492 26.73 -11.24 15.24
C GLY A 492 25.85 -11.70 14.07
N SER A 493 26.26 -12.77 13.39
CA SER A 493 25.52 -13.29 12.23
C SER A 493 24.08 -13.73 12.57
N LEU A 494 23.91 -14.36 13.72
CA LEU A 494 22.62 -14.89 14.20
C LEU A 494 21.74 -13.85 14.90
N PHE A 495 22.32 -12.75 15.38
CA PHE A 495 21.63 -11.75 16.20
C PHE A 495 22.03 -10.35 15.77
N THR A 496 21.10 -9.59 15.21
CA THR A 496 21.33 -8.19 14.83
C THR A 496 21.65 -7.36 16.08
N HIS A 497 20.86 -7.56 17.14
CA HIS A 497 21.13 -6.97 18.44
C HIS A 497 21.45 -8.05 19.48
N GLY A 498 22.42 -7.73 20.34
CA GLY A 498 22.86 -8.62 21.40
C GLY A 498 21.79 -8.81 22.47
N GLY A 499 21.79 -9.98 23.10
CA GLY A 499 21.00 -10.28 24.29
C GLY A 499 21.83 -10.54 25.53
N THR A 500 21.13 -11.00 26.56
CA THR A 500 21.70 -11.37 27.87
C THR A 500 21.88 -12.88 28.03
N SER A 501 21.62 -13.68 26.99
CA SER A 501 21.76 -15.13 27.08
C SER A 501 23.24 -15.54 27.17
N GLY A 502 23.59 -16.21 28.28
CA GLY A 502 24.93 -16.74 28.52
C GLY A 502 25.15 -18.19 28.09
N GLY A 503 24.18 -18.86 27.44
CA GLY A 503 24.28 -20.28 27.09
C GLY A 503 23.58 -20.67 25.78
N GLY A 504 24.25 -21.49 24.95
CA GLY A 504 23.83 -21.80 23.58
C GLY A 504 22.51 -22.57 23.42
N GLY A 505 22.05 -23.31 24.44
CA GLY A 505 20.80 -24.09 24.40
C GLY A 505 19.51 -23.29 24.57
N ARG A 506 19.58 -21.95 24.54
CA ARG A 506 18.48 -21.01 24.84
C ARG A 506 18.33 -19.92 23.78
N LEU A 507 19.00 -20.10 22.65
CA LEU A 507 19.19 -19.07 21.65
C LEU A 507 18.11 -19.17 20.59
N VAL A 508 17.37 -18.09 20.40
CA VAL A 508 16.39 -17.95 19.32
C VAL A 508 16.98 -16.96 18.31
N PRO A 509 17.69 -17.43 17.27
CA PRO A 509 18.32 -16.57 16.29
C PRO A 509 17.28 -15.78 15.50
N ASP A 510 17.71 -14.65 14.94
CA ASP A 510 16.88 -13.87 14.03
C ASP A 510 16.40 -14.74 12.87
N GLN A 511 15.17 -14.48 12.43
CA GLN A 511 14.59 -15.14 11.26
C GLN A 511 14.40 -14.10 10.15
N GLU A 512 14.78 -14.49 8.93
CA GLU A 512 14.66 -13.65 7.74
C GLU A 512 13.75 -14.34 6.71
N VAL A 513 12.84 -13.56 6.15
CA VAL A 513 11.97 -13.98 5.05
C VAL A 513 12.17 -13.04 3.87
N ARG A 514 12.40 -13.63 2.70
CA ARG A 514 12.53 -12.91 1.44
C ARG A 514 11.44 -13.37 0.48
N VAL A 515 10.62 -12.43 0.01
CA VAL A 515 9.52 -12.69 -0.93
C VAL A 515 9.66 -11.82 -2.18
N GLN A 516 9.20 -12.36 -3.31
CA GLN A 516 9.13 -11.61 -4.56
C GLN A 516 7.66 -11.37 -4.90
N ILE A 517 7.28 -10.12 -5.09
CA ILE A 517 5.90 -9.70 -5.35
C ILE A 517 5.87 -9.01 -6.71
N SER A 518 4.98 -9.47 -7.59
CA SER A 518 4.74 -8.85 -8.90
C SER A 518 3.36 -8.21 -8.87
N PRO A 519 3.26 -6.88 -8.70
CA PRO A 519 1.98 -6.18 -8.65
C PRO A 519 1.16 -6.43 -9.91
N ARG A 520 -0.10 -6.85 -9.75
CA ARG A 520 -0.91 -7.34 -10.88
C ARG A 520 -1.17 -6.23 -11.89
N ASN A 521 -1.45 -5.03 -11.41
CA ASN A 521 -1.85 -3.91 -12.24
C ASN A 521 -0.68 -3.31 -13.03
N LEU A 522 0.55 -3.41 -12.51
CA LEU A 522 1.76 -2.95 -13.21
C LEU A 522 2.20 -3.89 -14.34
N ASN A 523 1.70 -5.12 -14.36
CA ASN A 523 2.05 -6.14 -15.35
C ASN A 523 0.96 -6.36 -16.42
N LEU A 524 -0.05 -5.49 -16.49
CA LEU A 524 -1.12 -5.60 -17.48
C LEU A 524 -0.59 -5.34 -18.89
N GLY A 525 -0.74 -6.32 -19.78
CA GLY A 525 -0.40 -6.18 -21.20
C GLY A 525 1.10 -6.30 -21.53
N ARG A 526 1.91 -6.80 -20.59
CA ARG A 526 3.30 -7.24 -20.82
C ARG A 526 3.36 -8.60 -21.51
#